data_AF-A0A9Q0SBA3-F1
#
_entry.id   AF-A0A9Q0SBA3-F1
#
_cell.length_a   1.000
_cell.length_b   1.000
_cell.length_c   1.000
_cell.angle_alpha   90.00
_cell.angle_beta   90.00
_cell.angle_gamma   90.00
#
_symmetry.space_group_name_H-M   'P 1'
#
loop_
_entity.id
_entity.type
_entity.pdbx_description
1 polymer ?
#
loop_
_entity_poly.entity_id
_entity_poly.type
_entity_poly.pdbx_seq_one_letter_code
_entity_poly.pdbx_strand_id
1 'polypeptide(L)'
;MLSKQLEQRENHPALSGKKIFILSASTFKKALDPEAPKCLSLRIEKLPGGESVGYAFQSWMGEGFPIHRGDIFHTINRLRKLRLNKRALEVMEWVVRERPYRLKELDYSYLLEFTTKHHGISHGEKLFLCVPSEFQNELLYNNLVISCLEKGVIRLSLDYMKKMREHGHPISYLIFNRLIILHSSPGSRKMIPKNPCSNEG
;
A
#
# COMPACT_ATOMS: atom_id res chain seq x y z
N MET A 1 -10.85 -1.52 11.84
CA MET A 1 -10.73 -0.10 12.23
C MET A 1 -10.57 0.80 11.00
N LEU A 2 -9.73 0.43 10.01
CA LEU A 2 -9.56 1.14 8.73
C LEU A 2 -10.83 1.24 7.86
N SER A 3 -11.63 0.17 7.74
CA SER A 3 -12.85 0.17 6.93
C SER A 3 -13.89 1.22 7.36
N LYS A 4 -14.02 1.46 8.68
CA LYS A 4 -14.92 2.48 9.21
C LYS A 4 -14.41 3.92 9.00
N GLN A 5 -13.11 4.13 8.73
CA GLN A 5 -12.56 5.48 8.52
C GLN A 5 -12.70 5.96 7.07
N LEU A 6 -12.80 5.06 6.10
CA LEU A 6 -12.99 5.42 4.69
C LEU A 6 -14.44 5.85 4.40
N GLU A 7 -15.41 5.30 5.12
CA GLU A 7 -16.84 5.43 4.82
C GLU A 7 -17.51 6.72 5.37
N GLN A 8 -16.85 7.48 6.25
CA GLN A 8 -17.49 8.58 6.99
C GLN A 8 -17.19 10.02 6.51
N ARG A 9 -16.45 10.26 5.42
CA ARG A 9 -15.95 11.62 5.11
C ARG A 9 -15.94 12.00 3.62
N GLU A 10 -16.95 11.58 2.84
CA GLU A 10 -17.08 11.98 1.42
C GLU A 10 -17.88 13.26 1.15
N ASN A 11 -18.39 13.95 2.17
CA ASN A 11 -19.01 15.27 1.99
C ASN A 11 -18.24 16.33 2.78
N HIS A 12 -17.29 17.03 2.14
CA HIS A 12 -17.00 18.46 2.36
C HIS A 12 -15.85 18.96 1.45
N PRO A 13 -15.98 20.16 0.83
CA PRO A 13 -14.97 20.69 -0.06
C PRO A 13 -13.78 21.29 0.71
N ALA A 14 -12.65 21.37 0.00
CA ALA A 14 -11.35 21.83 0.47
C ALA A 14 -11.41 23.18 1.21
N LEU A 15 -10.79 23.25 2.38
CA LEU A 15 -10.40 24.50 3.02
C LEU A 15 -8.87 24.57 3.10
N SER A 16 -8.34 25.38 2.18
CA SER A 16 -7.01 26.00 2.28
C SER A 16 -6.95 26.81 3.57
N GLY A 17 -6.09 26.42 4.49
CA GLY A 17 -5.84 27.14 5.73
C GLY A 17 -4.40 26.96 6.14
N LYS A 18 -3.54 27.94 5.83
CA LYS A 18 -2.18 28.03 6.37
C LYS A 18 -2.29 28.24 7.88
N LYS A 19 -2.12 27.18 8.67
CA LYS A 19 -1.86 27.31 10.11
C LYS A 19 -0.39 27.70 10.29
N ILE A 20 -0.15 28.93 10.70
CA ILE A 20 1.16 29.36 11.22
C ILE A 20 1.31 28.72 12.60
N PHE A 21 2.19 27.74 12.72
CA PHE A 21 2.56 27.15 14.00
C PHE A 21 3.74 27.92 14.59
N ILE A 22 3.52 28.56 15.74
CA ILE A 22 4.61 29.12 16.54
C ILE A 22 5.34 27.95 17.20
N LEU A 23 6.60 27.75 16.84
CA LEU A 23 7.43 26.67 17.38
C LEU A 23 7.87 27.01 18.82
N SER A 24 7.79 26.04 19.73
CA SER A 24 8.34 26.17 21.08
C SER A 24 9.87 26.11 21.08
N ALA A 25 10.50 26.75 22.06
CA ALA A 25 11.97 26.84 22.18
C ALA A 25 12.68 25.47 22.27
N SER A 26 11.98 24.41 22.68
CA SER A 26 12.47 23.03 22.68
C SER A 26 12.69 22.47 21.27
N THR A 27 11.87 22.87 20.30
CA THR A 27 11.96 22.42 18.90
C THR A 27 13.19 23.01 18.21
N PHE A 28 13.55 24.26 18.55
CA PHE A 28 14.76 24.91 18.03
C PHE A 28 16.06 24.21 18.47
N LYS A 29 16.11 23.68 19.69
CA LYS A 29 17.30 22.95 20.18
C LYS A 29 17.53 21.62 19.47
N LYS A 30 16.47 20.96 18.99
CA LYS A 30 16.56 19.67 18.28
C LYS A 30 16.96 19.83 16.81
N ALA A 31 16.71 21.00 16.22
CA ALA A 31 17.11 21.35 14.85
C ALA A 31 18.62 21.60 14.69
N LEU A 32 19.38 21.70 15.79
CA LEU A 32 20.82 21.95 15.81
C LEU A 32 21.64 20.68 16.15
N ASP A 33 21.12 19.48 15.83
CA ASP A 33 21.88 18.24 15.89
C ASP A 33 22.42 17.89 14.48
N PRO A 34 23.75 17.91 14.26
CA PRO A 34 24.34 17.59 12.97
C PRO A 34 24.10 16.14 12.49
N GLU A 35 23.63 15.23 13.36
CA GLU A 35 23.30 13.84 13.04
C GLU A 35 21.79 13.59 12.76
N ALA A 36 20.94 14.62 12.82
CA ALA A 36 19.53 14.45 12.52
C ALA A 36 19.33 13.98 11.06
N PRO A 37 18.52 12.93 10.80
CA PRO A 37 18.32 12.43 9.45
C PRO A 37 17.74 13.53 8.56
N LYS A 38 18.54 13.98 7.58
CA LYS A 38 18.21 15.03 6.61
C LYS A 38 17.07 14.66 5.65
N CYS A 39 16.57 13.42 5.73
CA CYS A 39 15.51 12.91 4.88
C CYS A 39 14.48 12.13 5.71
N LEU A 40 13.20 12.35 5.42
CA LEU A 40 12.07 11.70 6.07
C LEU A 40 12.16 10.17 6.03
N SER A 41 12.64 9.60 4.93
CA SER A 41 12.79 8.14 4.76
C SER A 41 13.78 7.52 5.74
N LEU A 42 14.92 8.17 5.96
CA LEU A 42 15.94 7.74 6.94
C LEU A 42 15.43 7.92 8.37
N ARG A 43 14.68 8.99 8.61
CA ARG A 43 14.08 9.25 9.93
C ARG A 43 13.11 8.14 10.32
N ILE A 44 12.20 7.78 9.42
CA ILE A 44 11.19 6.73 9.65
C ILE A 44 11.83 5.35 9.78
N GLU A 45 12.89 5.07 8.99
CA GLU A 45 13.63 3.82 9.11
C GLU A 45 14.34 3.69 10.47
N LYS A 46 15.05 4.75 10.90
CA LYS A 46 15.85 4.74 12.15
C LYS A 46 15.02 4.88 13.42
N LEU A 47 13.69 4.97 13.33
CA LEU A 47 12.83 5.07 14.50
C LEU A 47 13.06 3.86 15.44
N PRO A 48 13.39 4.10 16.73
CA PRO A 48 13.57 3.02 17.68
C PRO A 48 12.27 2.23 17.87
N GLY A 49 12.40 0.96 18.28
CA GLY A 49 11.27 0.07 18.50
C GLY A 49 10.35 0.61 19.60
N GLY A 50 9.19 1.12 19.22
CA GLY A 50 8.20 1.74 20.13
C GLY A 50 7.78 3.15 19.71
N GLU A 51 8.60 3.86 18.93
CA GLU A 51 8.22 5.16 18.41
C GLU A 51 7.31 5.04 17.18
N SER A 52 6.20 5.77 17.24
CA SER A 52 5.23 5.81 16.16
C SER A 52 5.77 6.58 14.96
N VAL A 53 5.41 6.13 13.76
CA VAL A 53 5.68 6.87 12.52
C VAL A 53 5.08 8.29 12.56
N GLY A 54 3.96 8.47 13.29
CA GLY A 54 3.35 9.78 13.49
C GLY A 54 4.26 10.77 14.18
N TYR A 55 5.10 10.32 15.13
CA TYR A 55 6.08 11.18 15.80
C TYR A 55 7.13 11.70 14.81
N ALA A 56 7.66 10.83 13.93
CA ALA A 56 8.63 11.26 12.91
C ALA A 56 8.03 12.31 11.96
N PHE A 57 6.78 12.13 11.52
CA PHE A 57 6.09 13.10 10.68
C PHE A 57 5.81 14.41 11.42
N GLN A 58 5.37 14.36 12.68
CA GLN A 58 5.13 15.55 13.48
C GLN A 58 6.42 16.35 13.73
N SER A 59 7.52 15.67 14.05
CA SER A 59 8.84 16.32 14.19
C SER A 59 9.29 16.94 12.87
N TRP A 60 9.13 16.24 11.74
CA TRP A 60 9.48 16.75 10.41
C TRP A 60 8.71 18.05 10.08
N MET A 61 7.39 18.04 10.29
CA MET A 61 6.57 19.24 10.10
C MET A 61 6.87 20.34 11.12
N GLY A 62 7.21 19.97 12.36
CA GLY A 62 7.63 20.90 13.42
C GLY A 62 8.96 21.59 13.12
N GLU A 63 9.82 21.00 12.29
CA GLU A 63 11.03 21.65 11.76
C GLU A 63 10.74 22.57 10.56
N GLY A 64 9.47 22.70 10.15
CA GLY A 64 9.04 23.54 9.03
C GLY A 64 9.07 22.85 7.67
N PHE A 65 9.34 21.54 7.63
CA PHE A 65 9.37 20.78 6.38
C PHE A 65 7.99 20.20 6.04
N PRO A 66 7.38 20.58 4.91
CA PRO A 66 6.15 19.94 4.44
C PRO A 66 6.39 18.49 4.02
N ILE A 67 5.33 17.67 4.04
CA ILE A 67 5.35 16.28 3.58
C ILE A 67 4.73 16.24 2.19
N HIS A 68 5.53 15.87 1.19
CA HIS A 68 5.06 15.70 -0.17
C HIS A 68 4.94 14.22 -0.54
N ARG A 69 4.24 13.96 -1.65
CA ARG A 69 4.14 12.62 -2.20
C ARG A 69 5.50 12.01 -2.54
N GLY A 70 6.45 12.82 -3.02
CA GLY A 70 7.81 12.35 -3.30
C GLY A 70 8.47 11.76 -2.05
N ASP A 71 8.30 12.40 -0.90
CA ASP A 71 8.85 11.93 0.38
C ASP A 71 8.25 10.58 0.78
N ILE A 72 6.94 10.41 0.62
CA ILE A 72 6.25 9.14 0.88
C ILE A 72 6.70 8.06 -0.11
N PHE A 73 6.78 8.37 -1.40
CA PHE A 73 7.27 7.45 -2.43
C PHE A 73 8.68 6.95 -2.11
N HIS A 74 9.61 7.85 -1.76
CA HIS A 74 10.96 7.48 -1.39
C HIS A 74 11.01 6.66 -0.10
N THR A 75 10.22 7.03 0.91
CA THR A 75 10.10 6.30 2.16
C THR A 75 9.59 4.88 1.94
N ILE A 76 8.48 4.72 1.22
CA ILE A 76 7.88 3.42 0.93
C ILE A 76 8.85 2.53 0.14
N ASN A 77 9.50 3.05 -0.89
CA ASN A 77 10.47 2.27 -1.66
C ASN A 77 11.69 1.84 -0.82
N ARG A 78 12.15 2.71 0.08
CA ARG A 78 13.22 2.38 1.04
C ARG A 78 12.79 1.25 1.98
N LEU A 79 11.63 1.38 2.61
CA LEU A 79 11.10 0.36 3.52
C LEU A 79 10.83 -0.98 2.81
N ARG A 80 10.38 -0.93 1.54
CA ARG A 80 10.19 -2.12 0.69
C ARG A 80 11.52 -2.86 0.45
N LYS A 81 12.59 -2.14 0.11
CA LYS A 81 13.95 -2.72 -0.04
C LYS A 81 14.44 -3.39 1.24
N LEU A 82 14.12 -2.80 2.39
CA LEU A 82 14.47 -3.33 3.71
C LEU A 82 13.49 -4.38 4.25
N ARG A 83 12.43 -4.71 3.48
CA ARG A 83 11.34 -5.64 3.89
C ARG A 83 10.62 -5.21 5.17
N LEU A 84 10.64 -3.93 5.52
CA LEU A 84 9.96 -3.35 6.69
C LEU A 84 8.47 -3.09 6.41
N ASN A 85 7.72 -4.14 6.05
CA ASN A 85 6.33 -4.03 5.59
C ASN A 85 5.39 -3.42 6.64
N LYS A 86 5.58 -3.77 7.93
CA LYS A 86 4.77 -3.19 9.02
C LYS A 86 4.95 -1.67 9.10
N ARG A 87 6.21 -1.21 9.06
CA ARG A 87 6.53 0.23 9.08
C ARG A 87 5.96 0.94 7.86
N ALA A 88 6.03 0.31 6.68
CA ALA A 88 5.46 0.87 5.47
C ALA A 88 3.92 0.97 5.54
N LEU A 89 3.25 0.01 6.18
CA LEU A 89 1.81 0.11 6.46
C LEU A 89 1.52 1.29 7.40
N GLU A 90 2.24 1.41 8.51
CA GLU A 90 2.07 2.52 9.46
C GLU A 90 2.23 3.90 8.79
N VAL A 91 3.16 4.02 7.83
CA VAL A 91 3.31 5.21 6.98
C VAL A 91 2.04 5.48 6.17
N MET A 92 1.54 4.47 5.45
CA MET A 92 0.36 4.66 4.60
C MET A 92 -0.92 4.92 5.40
N GLU A 93 -1.09 4.28 6.54
CA GLU A 93 -2.21 4.55 7.46
C GLU A 93 -2.17 6.00 7.96
N TRP A 94 -0.99 6.51 8.30
CA TRP A 94 -0.82 7.91 8.68
C TRP A 94 -1.16 8.86 7.53
N VAL A 95 -0.67 8.58 6.31
CA VAL A 95 -0.95 9.39 5.10
C VAL A 95 -2.45 9.45 4.79
N VAL A 96 -3.16 8.32 4.91
CA VAL A 96 -4.60 8.24 4.63
C VAL A 96 -5.41 8.98 5.69
N ARG A 97 -4.97 8.94 6.96
CA ARG A 97 -5.64 9.59 8.08
C ARG A 97 -5.42 11.11 8.09
N GLU A 98 -4.17 11.56 8.00
CA GLU A 98 -3.82 12.98 8.12
C GLU A 98 -3.94 13.74 6.80
N ARG A 99 -3.89 13.03 5.67
CA ARG A 99 -3.97 13.60 4.31
C ARG A 99 -3.07 14.84 4.13
N PRO A 100 -1.75 14.71 4.33
CA PRO A 100 -0.80 15.82 4.12
C PRO A 100 -0.82 16.37 2.69
N TYR A 101 -1.33 15.58 1.74
CA TYR A 101 -1.55 15.94 0.34
C TYR A 101 -2.77 15.18 -0.21
N ARG A 102 -3.23 15.57 -1.41
CA ARG A 102 -4.31 14.85 -2.12
C ARG A 102 -3.82 13.47 -2.57
N LEU A 103 -4.46 12.43 -2.04
CA LEU A 103 -4.19 11.03 -2.40
C LEU A 103 -4.44 10.78 -3.88
N LYS A 104 -3.67 9.88 -4.47
CA LYS A 104 -3.88 9.35 -5.82
C LYS A 104 -3.77 7.82 -5.80
N GLU A 105 -3.99 7.25 -6.97
CA GLU A 105 -3.99 5.81 -7.27
C GLU A 105 -2.82 5.05 -6.63
N LEU A 106 -1.61 5.62 -6.70
CA LEU A 106 -0.41 5.00 -6.14
C LEU A 106 -0.46 4.88 -4.61
N ASP A 107 -1.06 5.85 -3.92
CA ASP A 107 -1.19 5.82 -2.46
C ASP A 107 -2.12 4.66 -2.03
N TYR A 108 -3.26 4.49 -2.73
CA TYR A 108 -4.17 3.35 -2.48
C TYR A 108 -3.53 2.01 -2.82
N SER A 109 -2.73 1.95 -3.89
CA SER A 109 -1.97 0.77 -4.26
C SER A 109 -0.97 0.38 -3.17
N TYR A 110 -0.22 1.33 -2.60
CA TYR A 110 0.68 1.06 -1.48
C TYR A 110 -0.06 0.61 -0.23
N LEU A 111 -1.15 1.29 0.14
CA LEU A 111 -1.96 0.89 1.28
C LEU A 111 -2.46 -0.55 1.12
N LEU A 112 -2.96 -0.91 -0.07
CA LEU A 112 -3.42 -2.26 -0.37
C LEU A 112 -2.30 -3.29 -0.27
N GLU A 113 -1.15 -3.04 -0.90
CA GLU A 113 0.03 -3.93 -0.88
C GLU A 113 0.47 -4.24 0.56
N PHE A 114 0.59 -3.22 1.41
CA PHE A 114 1.06 -3.44 2.77
C PHE A 114 -0.02 -4.03 3.67
N THR A 115 -1.30 -3.74 3.40
CA THR A 115 -2.43 -4.38 4.08
C THR A 115 -2.46 -5.88 3.77
N THR A 116 -2.33 -6.29 2.50
CA THR A 116 -2.31 -7.72 2.13
C THR A 116 -1.09 -8.44 2.70
N LYS A 117 0.07 -7.77 2.74
CA LYS A 117 1.30 -8.32 3.31
C LYS A 117 1.25 -8.50 4.83
N HIS A 118 0.63 -7.56 5.55
CA HIS A 118 0.61 -7.57 7.02
C HIS A 118 -0.64 -8.24 7.61
N HIS A 119 -1.82 -7.92 7.10
CA HIS A 119 -3.11 -8.39 7.61
C HIS A 119 -3.76 -9.51 6.77
N GLY A 120 -3.15 -9.84 5.63
CA GLY A 120 -3.61 -10.92 4.74
C GLY A 120 -4.65 -10.47 3.71
N ILE A 121 -4.95 -11.40 2.80
CA ILE A 121 -5.77 -11.13 1.60
C ILE A 121 -7.19 -10.68 1.94
N SER A 122 -7.83 -11.30 2.93
CA SER A 122 -9.21 -10.92 3.31
C SER A 122 -9.32 -9.46 3.75
N HIS A 123 -8.32 -8.94 4.46
CA HIS A 123 -8.30 -7.52 4.84
C HIS A 123 -8.01 -6.61 3.64
N GLY A 124 -7.12 -7.04 2.74
CA GLY A 124 -6.85 -6.32 1.50
C GLY A 124 -8.06 -6.25 0.58
N GLU A 125 -8.83 -7.33 0.42
CA GLU A 125 -10.04 -7.34 -0.38
C GLU A 125 -11.11 -6.40 0.19
N LYS A 126 -11.33 -6.44 1.52
CA LYS A 126 -12.23 -5.48 2.19
C LYS A 126 -11.79 -4.04 1.95
N LEU A 127 -10.48 -3.78 2.06
CA LEU A 127 -9.93 -2.45 1.77
C LEU A 127 -10.19 -2.06 0.32
N PHE A 128 -9.93 -2.95 -0.65
CA PHE A 128 -10.18 -2.71 -2.07
C PHE A 128 -11.61 -2.24 -2.32
N LEU A 129 -12.59 -2.91 -1.72
CA LEU A 129 -14.02 -2.56 -1.86
C LEU A 129 -14.36 -1.20 -1.24
N CYS A 130 -13.59 -0.73 -0.27
CA CYS A 130 -13.74 0.59 0.36
C CYS A 130 -12.97 1.71 -0.36
N VAL A 131 -12.12 1.40 -1.34
CA VAL A 131 -11.43 2.44 -2.13
C VAL A 131 -12.46 3.10 -3.07
N PRO A 132 -12.50 4.44 -3.19
CA PRO A 132 -13.39 5.10 -4.13
C PRO A 132 -13.23 4.55 -5.55
N SER A 133 -14.34 4.41 -6.28
CA SER A 133 -14.36 3.77 -7.60
C SER A 133 -13.42 4.45 -8.61
N GLU A 134 -13.21 5.77 -8.48
CA GLU A 134 -12.24 6.54 -9.29
C GLU A 134 -10.78 6.07 -9.12
N PHE A 135 -10.45 5.40 -8.02
CA PHE A 135 -9.13 4.84 -7.74
C PHE A 135 -9.09 3.31 -7.85
N GLN A 136 -10.21 2.64 -8.15
CA GLN A 136 -10.26 1.21 -8.47
C GLN A 136 -9.84 0.96 -9.92
N ASN A 137 -8.64 1.41 -10.27
CA ASN A 137 -8.11 1.35 -11.62
C ASN A 137 -7.27 0.08 -11.85
N GLU A 138 -6.67 -0.03 -13.03
CA GLU A 138 -5.81 -1.15 -13.41
C GLU A 138 -4.71 -1.43 -12.37
N LEU A 139 -4.11 -0.39 -11.78
CA LEU A 139 -3.00 -0.54 -10.83
C LEU A 139 -3.48 -1.22 -9.54
N LEU A 140 -4.63 -0.80 -9.02
CA LEU A 140 -5.18 -1.36 -7.78
C LEU A 140 -5.63 -2.82 -7.99
N TYR A 141 -6.32 -3.09 -9.10
CA TYR A 141 -6.73 -4.44 -9.47
C TYR A 141 -5.52 -5.37 -9.63
N ASN A 142 -4.52 -4.97 -10.42
CA ASN A 142 -3.32 -5.76 -10.64
C ASN A 142 -2.59 -6.07 -9.32
N ASN A 143 -2.55 -5.11 -8.39
CA ASN A 143 -1.94 -5.28 -7.07
C ASN A 143 -2.69 -6.30 -6.19
N LEU A 144 -4.03 -6.27 -6.18
CA LEU A 144 -4.82 -7.27 -5.47
C LEU A 144 -4.59 -8.67 -6.04
N VAL A 145 -4.64 -8.80 -7.37
CA VAL A 145 -4.49 -10.08 -8.06
C VAL A 145 -3.10 -10.68 -7.81
N ILE A 146 -2.03 -9.89 -7.96
CA ILE A 146 -0.68 -10.39 -7.69
C ILE A 146 -0.50 -10.76 -6.21
N SER A 147 -1.04 -9.96 -5.28
CA SER A 147 -1.03 -10.29 -3.84
C SER A 147 -1.72 -11.64 -3.56
N CYS A 148 -2.87 -11.90 -4.19
CA CYS A 148 -3.58 -13.18 -4.07
C CYS A 148 -2.72 -14.35 -4.57
N LEU A 149 -2.10 -14.21 -5.74
CA LEU A 149 -1.23 -15.24 -6.32
C LEU A 149 0.04 -15.48 -5.51
N GLU A 150 0.65 -14.45 -4.93
CA GLU A 150 1.79 -14.59 -4.01
C GLU A 150 1.43 -15.39 -2.76
N LYS A 151 0.17 -15.29 -2.29
CA LYS A 151 -0.36 -16.03 -1.14
C LYS A 151 -1.06 -17.35 -1.51
N GLY A 152 -1.08 -17.74 -2.78
CA GLY A 152 -1.71 -18.98 -3.25
C GLY A 152 -3.25 -18.96 -3.27
N VAL A 153 -3.88 -17.79 -3.19
CA VAL A 153 -5.34 -17.63 -3.21
C VAL A 153 -5.83 -17.55 -4.67
N ILE A 154 -5.77 -18.69 -5.37
CA ILE A 154 -5.98 -18.76 -6.84
C ILE A 154 -7.43 -18.44 -7.25
N ARG A 155 -8.43 -18.91 -6.51
CA ARG A 155 -9.84 -18.67 -6.89
C ARG A 155 -10.15 -17.17 -6.94
N LEU A 156 -9.76 -16.45 -5.88
CA LEU A 156 -10.01 -15.02 -5.77
C LEU A 156 -9.25 -14.21 -6.84
N SER A 157 -8.00 -14.60 -7.15
CA SER A 157 -7.24 -13.93 -8.20
C SER A 157 -7.92 -14.04 -9.56
N LEU A 158 -8.46 -15.22 -9.90
CA LEU A 158 -9.19 -15.44 -11.15
C LEU A 158 -10.51 -14.65 -11.20
N ASP A 159 -11.25 -14.57 -10.08
CA ASP A 159 -12.48 -13.78 -9.97
C ASP A 159 -12.19 -12.30 -10.25
N TYR A 160 -11.12 -11.75 -9.66
CA TYR A 160 -10.73 -10.36 -9.91
C TYR A 160 -10.15 -10.15 -11.32
N MET A 161 -9.44 -11.11 -11.91
CA MET A 161 -9.05 -11.04 -13.32
C MET A 161 -10.26 -11.01 -14.26
N LYS A 162 -11.35 -11.72 -13.92
CA LYS A 162 -12.61 -11.65 -14.67
C LYS A 162 -13.22 -10.25 -14.57
N LYS A 163 -13.31 -9.69 -13.36
CA LYS A 163 -13.77 -8.32 -13.14
C LYS A 163 -12.94 -7.31 -13.93
N MET A 164 -11.61 -7.44 -13.95
CA MET A 164 -10.75 -6.56 -14.76
C MET A 164 -11.15 -6.56 -16.23
N ARG A 165 -11.42 -7.72 -16.83
CA ARG A 165 -11.88 -7.81 -18.23
C ARG A 165 -13.23 -7.15 -18.43
N GLU A 166 -14.18 -7.35 -17.51
CA GLU A 166 -15.51 -6.74 -17.56
C GLU A 166 -15.45 -5.20 -17.48
N HIS A 167 -14.49 -4.66 -16.73
CA HIS A 167 -14.28 -3.21 -16.58
C HIS A 167 -13.30 -2.63 -17.62
N GLY A 168 -12.80 -3.44 -18.56
CA GLY A 168 -11.85 -3.00 -19.58
C GLY A 168 -10.43 -2.69 -19.07
N HIS A 169 -10.06 -3.16 -17.89
CA HIS A 169 -8.72 -2.98 -17.34
C HIS A 169 -7.72 -4.00 -17.92
N PRO A 170 -6.54 -3.56 -18.37
CA PRO A 170 -5.51 -4.48 -18.84
C PRO A 170 -4.93 -5.29 -17.68
N ILE A 171 -4.76 -6.59 -17.92
CA ILE A 171 -4.11 -7.50 -17.00
C ILE A 171 -2.60 -7.49 -17.25
N SER A 172 -1.82 -7.21 -16.22
CA SER A 172 -0.36 -7.17 -16.31
C SER A 172 0.23 -8.54 -16.70
N TYR A 173 1.25 -8.53 -17.57
CA TYR A 173 2.04 -9.72 -17.90
C TYR A 173 2.63 -10.42 -16.65
N LEU A 174 2.87 -9.67 -15.57
CA LEU A 174 3.36 -10.20 -14.30
C LEU A 174 2.39 -11.21 -13.66
N ILE A 175 1.08 -11.01 -13.83
CA ILE A 175 0.05 -11.91 -13.32
C ILE A 175 0.10 -13.25 -14.07
N PHE A 176 0.20 -13.20 -15.40
CA PHE A 176 0.32 -14.41 -16.22
C PHE A 176 1.60 -15.18 -15.89
N ASN A 177 2.74 -14.48 -15.77
CA ASN A 177 4.00 -15.09 -15.37
C ASN A 177 3.88 -15.80 -14.01
N ARG A 178 3.20 -15.17 -13.04
CA ARG A 178 3.01 -15.77 -11.72
C ARG A 178 2.13 -17.01 -11.76
N LEU A 179 1.06 -17.00 -12.56
CA LEU A 179 0.20 -18.17 -12.77
C LEU A 179 0.99 -19.34 -13.38
N ILE A 180 1.80 -19.09 -14.42
CA ILE A 180 2.64 -20.11 -15.05
C ILE A 180 3.55 -20.76 -13.98
N ILE A 181 4.27 -19.95 -13.21
CA ILE A 181 5.16 -20.45 -12.14
C ILE A 181 4.39 -21.29 -11.11
N LEU A 182 3.20 -20.84 -10.68
CA LEU A 182 2.38 -21.57 -9.71
C LEU A 182 1.92 -22.92 -10.24
N HIS A 183 1.57 -23.03 -11.53
CA HIS A 183 1.08 -24.26 -12.13
C HIS A 183 2.20 -25.23 -12.58
N SER A 184 3.40 -24.72 -12.87
CA SER A 184 4.56 -25.53 -13.26
C SER A 184 5.27 -26.20 -12.08
N SER A 185 5.00 -25.80 -10.83
CA SER A 185 5.64 -26.38 -9.65
C SER A 185 5.20 -27.84 -9.40
N PRO A 186 6.09 -28.77 -9.02
CA PRO A 186 5.75 -30.19 -8.85
C PRO A 186 4.58 -30.48 -7.89
N GLY A 187 4.29 -29.56 -6.95
CA GLY A 187 3.18 -29.67 -5.99
C GLY A 187 1.79 -29.37 -6.55
N SER A 188 1.66 -28.62 -7.66
CA SER A 188 0.37 -28.20 -8.25
C SER A 188 -0.14 -29.13 -9.36
N ARG A 189 0.69 -30.06 -9.86
CA ARG A 189 0.32 -31.04 -10.90
C ARG A 189 -0.80 -32.00 -10.50
N LYS A 190 -1.21 -32.03 -9.23
CA LYS A 190 -2.32 -32.87 -8.74
C LYS A 190 -3.71 -32.28 -9.04
N MET A 191 -3.81 -31.01 -9.46
CA MET A 191 -5.08 -30.33 -9.72
C MET A 191 -5.51 -30.32 -11.19
N ILE A 192 -4.69 -30.85 -12.10
CA ILE A 192 -5.09 -31.04 -13.50
C ILE A 192 -5.66 -32.46 -13.59
N PRO A 193 -6.97 -32.65 -13.75
CA PRO A 193 -7.49 -33.96 -14.10
C PRO A 193 -6.80 -34.36 -15.41
N LYS A 194 -6.03 -35.45 -15.37
CA LYS A 194 -5.66 -36.13 -16.60
C LYS A 194 -6.97 -36.62 -17.19
N ASN A 195 -7.48 -35.94 -18.22
CA ASN A 195 -8.49 -36.56 -19.06
C ASN A 195 -7.83 -37.83 -19.65
N PRO A 196 -8.38 -39.02 -19.41
CA PRO A 196 -7.94 -40.18 -20.17
C PRO A 196 -8.31 -39.90 -21.62
N CYS A 197 -7.29 -39.73 -22.47
CA CYS A 197 -7.51 -39.79 -23.91
C CYS A 197 -8.18 -41.13 -24.21
N SER A 198 -9.36 -41.05 -24.81
CA SER A 198 -10.01 -42.13 -25.52
C SER A 198 -9.02 -42.66 -26.56
N ASN A 199 -8.48 -43.86 -26.35
CA ASN A 199 -7.98 -44.66 -27.46
C ASN A 199 -9.18 -45.40 -28.04
N GLU A 200 -9.72 -44.86 -29.14
CA GLU A 200 -10.38 -45.65 -30.16
C GLU A 200 -9.31 -46.18 -31.12
N GLY A 201 -9.38 -47.46 -31.47
CA GLY A 201 -8.54 -48.12 -32.47
C GLY A 201 -7.83 -49.36 -31.97
#